data_AF-A0A5B9FQR0-F1
#
_entry.id   AF-A0A5B9FQR0-F1
#
_cell.length_a   1.000
_cell.length_b   1.000
_cell.length_c   1.000
_cell.angle_alpha   90.00
_cell.angle_beta   90.00
_cell.angle_gamma   90.00
#
_symmetry.space_group_name_H-M   'P 1'
#
loop_
_entity.id
_entity.type
_entity.pdbx_description
1 polymer ?
#
loop_
_entity_poly.entity_id
_entity_poly.type
_entity_poly.pdbx_seq_one_letter_code
_entity_poly.pdbx_strand_id
1 'polypeptide(L)' 'MFKKFILTLVARQKQSKTINVSRRKLMALSHIKTLPSYHKYLKELQELRIIKYTPSYHPGYKSEVELL' A
#
# COMPACT_ATOMS: atom_id res chain seq x y z
N MET A 1 1.33 11.23 -7.13
CA MET A 1 2.09 10.94 -5.89
C MET A 1 1.30 9.96 -5.03
N PHE A 2 1.87 8.81 -4.65
CA PHE A 2 1.32 7.67 -3.87
C PHE A 2 -0.14 7.22 -4.10
N LYS A 3 -1.15 8.07 -3.89
CA LYS A 3 -2.58 7.75 -4.00
C LYS A 3 -2.97 7.20 -5.38
N LYS A 4 -2.54 7.88 -6.47
CA LYS A 4 -2.75 7.39 -7.85
C LYS A 4 -2.13 6.00 -8.09
N PHE A 5 -1.03 5.67 -7.42
CA PHE A 5 -0.35 4.39 -7.57
C PHE A 5 -1.13 3.24 -6.95
N ILE A 6 -1.63 3.41 -5.71
CA ILE A 6 -2.49 2.41 -5.06
C ILE A 6 -3.72 2.14 -5.92
N LEU A 7 -4.41 3.18 -6.38
CA LEU A 7 -5.56 3.02 -7.29
C LEU A 7 -5.19 2.29 -8.59
N THR A 8 -4.01 2.56 -9.16
CA THR A 8 -3.55 1.89 -10.38
C THR A 8 -3.23 0.42 -10.12
N LEU A 9 -2.61 0.07 -8.98
CA LEU A 9 -2.36 -1.32 -8.60
C LEU A 9 -3.67 -2.08 -8.40
N VAL A 10 -4.67 -1.45 -7.79
CA VAL A 10 -6.00 -2.03 -7.58
C VAL A 10 -6.71 -2.24 -8.91
N ALA A 11 -6.72 -1.22 -9.77
CA ALA A 11 -7.31 -1.30 -11.10
C ALA A 11 -6.63 -2.36 -12.00
N ARG A 12 -5.31 -2.59 -11.82
CA ARG A 12 -4.56 -3.63 -12.54
C ARG A 12 -4.74 -5.03 -11.95
N GLN A 13 -5.03 -5.13 -10.65
CA GLN A 13 -5.20 -6.41 -9.98
C GLN A 13 -6.62 -6.98 -10.02
N LYS A 14 -7.62 -6.22 -10.53
CA LYS A 14 -8.94 -6.58 -11.12
C LYS A 14 -9.75 -7.80 -10.62
N GLN A 15 -9.29 -8.55 -9.63
CA GLN A 15 -9.80 -9.86 -9.20
C GLN A 15 -9.71 -10.04 -7.67
N SER A 16 -8.95 -9.22 -6.95
CA SER A 16 -8.83 -9.32 -5.49
C SER A 16 -9.04 -7.97 -4.81
N LYS A 17 -9.96 -7.92 -3.83
CA LYS A 17 -10.12 -6.76 -2.94
C LYS A 17 -8.86 -6.49 -2.12
N THR A 18 -8.02 -7.51 -1.92
CA THR A 18 -6.81 -7.47 -1.11
C THR A 18 -5.57 -7.64 -1.96
N ILE A 19 -4.61 -6.73 -1.81
CA ILE A 19 -3.38 -6.71 -2.56
C ILE A 19 -2.22 -7.03 -1.63
N ASN A 20 -1.47 -8.06 -1.99
CA ASN A 20 -0.18 -8.36 -1.38
C ASN A 20 0.92 -7.50 -2.00
N VAL A 21 1.39 -6.51 -1.24
CA VAL A 21 2.39 -5.53 -1.68
C VAL A 21 3.69 -5.71 -0.91
N SER A 22 4.82 -5.74 -1.63
CA SER A 22 6.12 -5.60 -0.97
C SER A 22 6.39 -4.13 -0.66
N ARG A 23 6.85 -3.86 0.56
CA ARG A 23 7.17 -2.50 1.03
C ARG A 23 8.12 -1.76 0.09
N ARG A 24 9.19 -2.44 -0.36
CA ARG A 24 10.19 -1.85 -1.28
C ARG A 24 9.57 -1.46 -2.63
N LYS A 25 8.70 -2.31 -3.19
CA LYS A 25 8.06 -2.04 -4.49
C LYS A 25 7.12 -0.84 -4.38
N LEU A 26 6.37 -0.75 -3.29
CA LEU A 26 5.56 0.43 -2.98
C LEU A 26 6.41 1.70 -2.90
N MET A 27 7.46 1.69 -2.08
CA MET A 27 8.34 2.85 -1.89
C MET A 27 8.98 3.32 -3.21
N ALA A 28 9.56 2.39 -3.99
CA ALA A 28 10.20 2.69 -5.26
C ALA A 28 9.23 3.31 -6.28
N LEU A 29 8.03 2.74 -6.42
CA LEU A 29 7.04 3.18 -7.42
C LEU A 29 6.29 4.45 -7.04
N SER A 30 6.34 4.82 -5.76
CA SER A 30 5.64 5.99 -5.26
C SER A 30 6.55 7.16 -4.91
N HIS A 31 7.85 7.03 -5.21
CA HIS A 31 8.90 8.00 -4.90
C HIS A 31 9.01 8.33 -3.40
N ILE A 32 8.62 7.39 -2.53
CA ILE A 32 8.82 7.52 -1.09
C ILE A 32 10.22 7.04 -0.75
N LYS A 33 11.04 7.93 -0.21
CA LYS A 33 12.44 7.65 0.13
C LYS A 33 12.62 7.09 1.54
N THR A 34 11.65 7.27 2.44
CA THR A 34 11.82 6.93 3.86
C THR A 34 10.69 6.06 4.39
N LEU A 35 11.04 5.22 5.35
CA LEU A 35 10.12 4.38 6.11
C LEU A 35 9.01 5.17 6.82
N PRO A 36 9.32 6.26 7.56
CA PRO A 36 8.31 7.04 8.24
C PRO A 36 7.27 7.64 7.28
N SER A 37 7.70 8.18 6.14
CA SER A 37 6.78 8.73 5.14
C SER A 37 5.86 7.65 4.56
N TYR A 38 6.37 6.43 4.34
CA TYR A 38 5.55 5.29 3.91
C TYR A 38 4.43 4.98 4.90
N HIS A 39 4.76 4.85 6.19
CA HIS A 39 3.77 4.57 7.22
C HIS A 39 2.77 5.71 7.39
N LYS A 40 3.23 6.96 7.31
CA LYS A 40 2.37 8.15 7.37
C LYS A 40 1.30 8.14 6.28
N TYR A 41 1.69 7.97 5.01
CA TYR A 41 0.72 8.02 3.90
C TYR A 41 -0.29 6.87 3.93
N LEU A 42 0.13 5.66 4.32
CA LEU A 42 -0.81 4.54 4.44
C LEU A 42 -1.79 4.75 5.59
N LYS A 43 -1.32 5.32 6.71
CA LYS A 43 -2.17 5.68 7.84
C LYS A 43 -3.21 6.72 7.44
N GLU A 44 -2.81 7.77 6.73
CA GLU A 44 -3.73 8.79 6.21
C GLU A 44 -4.82 8.19 5.30
N LEU A 45 -4.45 7.27 4.41
CA LEU A 45 -5.42 6.59 3.55
C LEU A 45 -6.38 5.68 4.33
N GLN A 46 -5.91 5.06 5.41
CA GLN A 46 -6.72 4.24 6.30
C GLN A 46 -7.67 5.09 7.16
N GLU A 47 -7.20 6.24 7.65
CA GLU A 47 -8.01 7.22 8.39
C GLU A 47 -9.14 7.79 7.51
N LEU A 48 -8.86 8.00 6.22
CA LEU A 48 -9.86 8.39 5.22
C LEU A 48 -10.81 7.25 4.79
N ARG A 49 -10.65 6.03 5.33
CA ARG A 49 -11.39 4.82 4.96
C ARG A 49 -11.38 4.49 3.47
N ILE A 50 -10.28 4.80 2.79
CA ILE A 50 -10.07 4.43 1.37
C ILE A 50 -9.48 3.02 1.29
N ILE A 51 -8.64 2.65 2.26
CA ILE A 51 -8.00 1.34 2.33
C ILE A 51 -8.03 0.80 3.75
N LYS A 52 -7.84 -0.51 3.87
CA LYS A 52 -7.41 -1.19 5.09
C LYS A 52 -6.00 -1.75 4.86
N TYR A 53 -5.05 -1.36 5.70
CA TYR A 53 -3.65 -1.71 5.57
C TYR A 53 -3.20 -2.62 6.71
N THR A 54 -2.76 -3.83 6.37
CA THR A 54 -2.18 -4.80 7.31
C THR A 54 -0.67 -4.91 7.06
N PRO A 55 0.18 -4.25 7.86
CA PRO A 55 1.63 -4.34 7.69
C PRO A 55 2.14 -5.75 7.98
N SER A 56 3.13 -6.20 7.22
CA SER A 56 3.95 -7.36 7.59
C SER A 56 5.43 -6.98 7.63
N TYR A 57 6.09 -7.34 8.74
CA TYR A 57 7.52 -7.07 8.97
C TYR A 57 8.40 -8.31 8.72
N HIS A 58 7.78 -9.47 8.53
CA HIS A 58 8.50 -10.71 8.31
C HIS A 58 8.94 -10.82 6.83
N PRO A 59 10.20 -11.17 6.54
CA PRO A 59 10.74 -11.15 5.18
C PRO A 59 10.04 -12.10 4.19
N GLY A 60 9.42 -13.17 4.70
CA GLY A 60 8.61 -14.11 3.89
C GLY A 60 7.15 -13.70 3.67
N TYR A 61 6.64 -12.69 4.39
CA TYR A 61 5.26 -12.24 4.30
C TYR A 61 5.18 -10.82 3.71
N LYS A 62 4.16 -10.54 2.92
CA LYS A 62 3.93 -9.22 2.33
C LYS A 62 2.93 -8.44 3.18
N SER A 63 3.00 -7.11 3.10
CA SER A 63 1.91 -6.31 3.66
C SER A 63 0.68 -6.45 2.77
N GLU A 64 -0.50 -6.37 3.38
CA GLU A 64 -1.76 -6.40 2.67
C GLU A 64 -2.38 -5.01 2.62
N VAL A 65 -2.94 -4.66 1.47
CA VAL A 65 -3.75 -3.45 1.28
C VAL A 65 -5.08 -3.89 0.69
N GLU A 66 -6.16 -3.71 1.43
CA GLU A 66 -7.53 -3.94 1.01
C GLU A 66 -8.18 -2.60 0.63
N LEU A 67 -8.94 -2.56 -0.47
CA LEU A 67 -9.74 -1.38 -0.83
C LEU A 67 -11.10 -1.46 -0.12
N LEU A 68 -11.52 -0.36 0.52
CA LEU A 68 -12.81 -0.25 1.22
C LEU A 68 -13.89 0.38 0.33
#